data_AF-A0A2J6PLB1-F1
#
_entry.id   AF-A0A2J6PLB1-F1
#
_cell.length_a   1.000
_cell.length_b   1.000
_cell.length_c   1.000
_cell.angle_alpha   90.00
_cell.angle_beta   90.00
_cell.angle_gamma   90.00
#
_symmetry.space_group_name_H-M   'P 1'
#
loop_
_entity.id
_entity.type
_entity.pdbx_description
1 polymer ?
#
loop_
_entity_poly.entity_id
_entity_poly.type
_entity_poly.pdbx_seq_one_letter_code
_entity_poly.pdbx_strand_id
1 'polypeptide(L)'
;QTKRSKEVSKLGSTPSDAAIALLDLPNNYSFANEDEFQYFSLFRDVTIFQIIPYFDQTPFRTLILQACDIPSIRHAVIAIGALDKTCMTVNDQRALCFDRLSTNPTSHHQNAIREYTKAIRIMKEEVEAGQPSLRTTLLTCLMIVCFEYFHGNYRLADAQIHNAIALI
;
A
#
# COMPACT_ATOMS: atom_id res chain seq x y z
N GLN A 1 -13.78 12.28 62.44
CA GLN A 1 -13.78 10.82 62.70
C GLN A 1 -14.94 10.26 61.87
N THR A 2 -14.80 9.36 60.89
CA THR A 2 -14.20 8.02 60.95
C THR A 2 -14.05 7.47 59.52
N LYS A 3 -12.94 6.76 59.26
CA LYS A 3 -12.63 5.99 58.05
C LYS A 3 -13.52 4.74 57.91
N ARG A 4 -13.92 4.37 56.69
CA ARG A 4 -14.15 2.98 56.22
C ARG A 4 -14.07 2.97 54.69
N SER A 5 -13.04 2.33 54.10
CA SER A 5 -13.11 1.00 53.44
C SER A 5 -13.82 1.05 52.07
N LYS A 6 -13.39 0.38 51.00
CA LYS A 6 -12.22 -0.43 50.64
C LYS A 6 -12.53 -0.95 49.23
N GLU A 7 -11.53 -1.07 48.35
CA GLU A 7 -11.55 -1.85 47.10
C GLU A 7 -12.60 -1.39 46.06
N VAL A 8 -12.34 -1.44 44.75
CA VAL A 8 -12.39 -2.65 43.93
C VAL A 8 -11.70 -2.36 42.59
N SER A 9 -11.10 -3.43 42.05
CA SER A 9 -10.74 -3.67 40.65
C SER A 9 -9.57 -2.89 40.04
N LYS A 10 -8.39 -3.44 40.31
CA LYS A 10 -7.39 -3.78 39.30
C LYS A 10 -8.08 -4.52 38.14
N LEU A 11 -8.31 -3.86 37.01
CA LEU A 11 -8.72 -4.46 35.75
C LEU A 11 -7.61 -4.11 34.76
N GLY A 12 -6.61 -4.98 34.60
CA GLY A 12 -6.72 -5.98 33.55
C GLY A 12 -6.59 -5.29 32.19
N SER A 13 -5.43 -4.69 31.91
CA SER A 13 -5.10 -4.13 30.61
C SER A 13 -5.22 -5.25 29.58
N THR A 14 -6.26 -5.19 28.76
CA THR A 14 -6.46 -6.13 27.66
C THR A 14 -5.32 -5.94 26.65
N PRO A 15 -4.85 -6.99 25.97
CA PRO A 15 -3.82 -6.87 24.93
C PRO A 15 -4.23 -5.97 23.75
N SER A 16 -5.51 -5.58 23.68
CA SER A 16 -6.06 -4.64 22.69
C SER A 16 -5.62 -3.20 22.93
N ASP A 17 -5.50 -2.74 24.18
CA ASP A 17 -5.12 -1.35 24.48
C ASP A 17 -3.66 -1.06 24.13
N ALA A 18 -2.78 -2.06 24.28
CA ALA A 18 -1.39 -1.95 23.85
C ALA A 18 -1.25 -1.94 22.31
N ALA A 19 -2.11 -2.67 21.61
CA ALA A 19 -2.17 -2.64 20.15
C ALA A 19 -2.69 -1.29 19.63
N ILE A 20 -3.62 -0.65 20.36
CA ILE A 20 -4.13 0.69 20.04
C ILE A 20 -3.08 1.77 20.36
N ALA A 21 -2.29 1.62 21.42
CA ALA A 21 -1.20 2.55 21.74
C ALA A 21 -0.06 2.53 20.70
N LEU A 22 0.11 1.44 19.94
CA LEU A 22 1.04 1.38 18.80
C LEU A 22 0.49 2.07 17.52
N LEU A 23 -0.78 2.48 17.51
CA LEU A 23 -1.41 3.17 16.37
C LEU A 23 -1.08 4.67 16.30
N ASP A 24 -0.50 5.23 17.36
CA ASP A 24 -0.28 6.68 17.52
C ASP A 24 1.18 7.08 17.29
N LEU A 25 1.88 6.37 16.39
CA LEU A 25 3.13 6.88 15.85
C LEU A 25 2.79 8.02 14.88
N PRO A 26 3.27 9.25 15.09
CA PRO A 26 3.22 10.28 14.07
C PRO A 26 4.17 9.83 12.95
N ASN A 27 3.66 9.04 12.02
CA ASN A 27 4.42 8.67 10.84
C ASN A 27 4.61 9.93 10.01
N ASN A 28 5.76 10.57 10.19
CA ASN A 28 6.16 11.76 9.48
C ASN A 28 6.64 11.36 8.09
N TYR A 29 5.71 10.86 7.27
CA TYR A 29 6.02 10.49 5.89
C TYR A 29 6.37 11.75 5.11
N SER A 30 7.58 11.80 4.58
CA SER A 30 7.98 12.85 3.65
C SER A 30 7.49 12.48 2.24
N PHE A 31 6.53 13.24 1.72
CA PHE A 31 6.03 13.16 0.35
C PHE A 31 6.64 14.28 -0.48
N ALA A 32 7.07 14.00 -1.71
CA ALA A 32 7.71 15.00 -2.55
C ALA A 32 6.69 15.95 -3.22
N ASN A 33 5.43 15.53 -3.35
CA ASN A 33 4.37 16.28 -4.02
C ASN A 33 2.97 15.86 -3.52
N GLU A 34 1.96 16.65 -3.85
CA GLU A 34 0.56 16.41 -3.47
C GLU A 34 0.01 15.11 -4.09
N ASP A 35 0.46 14.76 -5.29
CA ASP A 35 0.11 13.50 -5.97
C ASP A 35 0.54 12.28 -5.15
N GLU A 36 1.78 12.24 -4.65
CA GLU A 36 2.31 11.17 -3.80
C GLU A 36 1.52 11.02 -2.50
N PHE A 37 1.14 12.14 -1.87
CA PHE A 37 0.28 12.13 -0.70
C PHE A 37 -1.10 11.55 -1.03
N GLN A 38 -1.68 11.95 -2.17
CA GLN A 38 -2.99 11.47 -2.59
C GLN A 38 -2.97 9.97 -2.91
N TYR A 39 -1.94 9.48 -3.60
CA TYR A 39 -1.76 8.04 -3.87
C TYR A 39 -1.59 7.26 -2.57
N PHE A 40 -0.78 7.77 -1.64
CA PHE A 40 -0.59 7.14 -0.33
C PHE A 40 -1.90 7.09 0.48
N SER A 41 -2.66 8.18 0.52
CA SER A 41 -3.95 8.21 1.21
C SER A 41 -4.93 7.22 0.60
N LEU A 42 -4.98 7.14 -0.73
CA LEU A 42 -5.83 6.18 -1.43
C LEU A 42 -5.47 4.74 -1.06
N PHE A 43 -4.16 4.42 -1.02
CA PHE A 43 -3.73 3.11 -0.57
C PHE A 43 -4.12 2.82 0.88
N ARG A 44 -3.87 3.76 1.80
CA ARG A 44 -4.14 3.61 3.24
C ARG A 44 -5.62 3.38 3.54
N ASP A 45 -6.49 4.08 2.80
CA ASP A 45 -7.91 4.18 3.11
C ASP A 45 -8.77 3.24 2.26
N VAL A 46 -8.29 2.85 1.08
CA VAL A 46 -9.07 2.04 0.12
C VAL A 46 -8.28 0.82 -0.33
N THR A 47 -7.15 1.02 -1.02
CA THR A 47 -6.51 -0.08 -1.76
C THR A 47 -6.04 -1.20 -0.85
N ILE A 48 -5.52 -0.91 0.34
CA ILE A 48 -5.04 -1.93 1.29
C ILE A 48 -6.13 -2.93 1.70
N PHE A 49 -7.39 -2.51 1.74
CA PHE A 49 -8.53 -3.39 2.04
C PHE A 49 -8.87 -4.32 0.87
N GLN A 50 -8.55 -3.92 -0.36
CA GLN A 50 -8.74 -4.75 -1.55
C GLN A 50 -7.62 -5.78 -1.73
N ILE A 51 -6.39 -5.43 -1.32
CA ILE A 51 -5.22 -6.33 -1.39
C ILE A 51 -5.36 -7.48 -0.40
N ILE A 52 -5.98 -7.22 0.76
CA ILE A 52 -6.01 -8.17 1.88
C ILE A 52 -7.44 -8.33 2.41
N PRO A 53 -8.32 -8.97 1.62
CA PRO A 53 -9.72 -9.12 2.00
C PRO A 53 -9.95 -10.14 3.13
N TYR A 54 -9.00 -11.04 3.41
CA TYR A 54 -9.22 -12.22 4.26
C TYR A 54 -8.11 -12.52 5.28
N PHE A 55 -7.81 -11.62 6.21
CA PHE A 55 -7.17 -11.96 7.49
C PHE A 55 -7.66 -11.00 8.56
N ASP A 56 -7.66 -11.43 9.83
CA ASP A 56 -7.89 -10.59 11.01
C ASP A 56 -7.07 -9.29 10.85
N GLN A 57 -7.76 -8.17 10.56
CA GLN A 57 -7.33 -7.17 9.55
C GLN A 57 -6.28 -6.15 10.05
N THR A 58 -6.06 -6.05 11.36
CA THR A 58 -5.30 -4.96 11.97
C THR A 58 -3.78 -5.12 11.90
N PRO A 59 -3.17 -6.28 12.23
CA PRO A 59 -1.72 -6.37 12.40
C PRO A 59 -0.96 -6.21 11.08
N PHE A 60 -1.43 -6.80 9.97
CA PHE A 60 -0.73 -6.68 8.69
C PHE A 60 -0.85 -5.26 8.11
N ARG A 61 -2.04 -4.65 8.20
CA ARG A 61 -2.23 -3.26 7.74
C ARG A 61 -1.34 -2.29 8.53
N THR A 62 -1.35 -2.41 9.85
CA THR A 62 -0.48 -1.62 10.72
C THR A 62 0.99 -1.88 10.42
N LEU A 63 1.37 -3.14 10.17
CA LEU A 63 2.73 -3.52 9.79
C LEU A 63 3.21 -2.80 8.52
N ILE A 64 2.41 -2.79 7.46
CA ILE A 64 2.76 -2.11 6.21
C ILE A 64 2.83 -0.60 6.39
N LEU A 65 1.85 -0.01 7.07
CA LEU A 65 1.83 1.44 7.31
C LEU A 65 3.02 1.88 8.17
N GLN A 66 3.37 1.14 9.23
CA GLN A 66 4.58 1.38 10.02
C GLN A 66 5.85 1.23 9.19
N ALA A 67 5.87 0.29 8.24
CA ALA A 67 7.02 0.06 7.37
C ALA A 67 7.18 1.11 6.26
N CYS A 68 6.19 1.99 6.03
CA CYS A 68 6.27 3.09 5.06
C CYS A 68 7.22 4.24 5.49
N ASP A 69 7.81 4.16 6.68
CA ASP A 69 8.99 4.99 7.01
C ASP A 69 10.18 4.64 6.10
N ILE A 70 10.27 3.38 5.68
CA ILE A 70 11.31 2.90 4.77
C ILE A 70 11.01 3.38 3.34
N PRO A 71 11.96 4.06 2.67
CA PRO A 71 11.71 4.65 1.35
C PRO A 71 11.30 3.63 0.28
N SER A 72 11.94 2.46 0.22
CA SER A 72 11.63 1.42 -0.78
C SER A 72 10.18 0.93 -0.64
N ILE A 73 9.71 0.70 0.58
CA ILE A 73 8.33 0.30 0.87
C ILE A 73 7.36 1.45 0.55
N ARG A 74 7.69 2.67 0.95
CA ARG A 74 6.86 3.86 0.69
C ARG A 74 6.59 4.06 -0.79
N HIS A 75 7.64 3.99 -1.62
CA HIS A 75 7.50 4.15 -3.07
C HIS A 75 6.69 3.01 -3.71
N ALA A 76 6.81 1.77 -3.20
CA ALA A 76 5.99 0.66 -3.67
C ALA A 76 4.50 0.87 -3.34
N VAL A 77 4.20 1.31 -2.11
CA VAL A 77 2.85 1.63 -1.66
C VAL A 77 2.22 2.77 -2.47
N ILE A 78 2.97 3.86 -2.68
CA ILE A 78 2.54 4.99 -3.53
C ILE A 78 2.28 4.52 -4.96
N ALA A 79 3.12 3.63 -5.51
CA ALA A 79 2.91 3.09 -6.86
C ALA A 79 1.58 2.34 -6.96
N ILE A 80 1.25 1.50 -5.97
CA ILE A 80 -0.04 0.79 -5.92
C ILE A 80 -1.20 1.79 -5.84
N GLY A 81 -1.11 2.81 -4.99
CA GLY A 81 -2.14 3.86 -4.91
C GLY A 81 -2.31 4.64 -6.21
N ALA A 82 -1.23 4.95 -6.92
CA ALA A 82 -1.30 5.61 -8.23
C ALA A 82 -1.96 4.73 -9.30
N LEU A 83 -1.72 3.42 -9.22
CA LEU A 83 -2.33 2.45 -10.12
C LEU A 83 -3.84 2.31 -9.84
N ASP A 84 -4.25 2.24 -8.58
CA ASP A 84 -5.66 2.21 -8.20
C ASP A 84 -6.39 3.48 -8.66
N LYS A 85 -5.77 4.66 -8.47
CA LYS A 85 -6.31 5.93 -8.96
C LYS A 85 -6.44 5.98 -10.49
N THR A 86 -5.52 5.33 -11.21
CA THR A 86 -5.62 5.16 -12.67
C THR A 86 -6.87 4.37 -13.02
N CYS A 87 -7.12 3.24 -12.35
CA CYS A 87 -8.31 2.42 -12.56
C CYS A 87 -9.61 3.20 -12.31
N MET A 88 -9.68 3.93 -11.19
CA MET A 88 -10.82 4.77 -10.85
C MET A 88 -11.07 5.85 -11.91
N THR A 89 -10.01 6.54 -12.35
CA THR A 89 -10.14 7.60 -13.37
C THR A 89 -10.59 7.05 -14.72
N VAL A 90 -10.11 5.86 -15.14
CA VAL A 90 -10.56 5.20 -16.37
C VAL A 90 -12.03 4.78 -16.26
N ASN A 91 -12.44 4.25 -15.10
CA ASN A 91 -13.83 3.83 -14.89
C ASN A 91 -14.79 5.03 -14.88
N ASP A 92 -14.41 6.11 -14.18
CA ASP A 92 -15.16 7.36 -14.17
C ASP A 92 -15.25 7.97 -15.57
N GLN A 93 -14.16 7.97 -16.35
CA GLN A 93 -14.21 8.42 -17.74
C GLN A 93 -15.15 7.59 -18.61
N ARG A 94 -15.15 6.26 -18.46
CA ARG A 94 -16.10 5.39 -19.18
C ARG A 94 -17.55 5.66 -18.78
N ALA A 95 -17.80 5.97 -17.50
CA ALA A 95 -19.12 6.35 -17.01
C ALA A 95 -19.54 7.77 -17.45
N LEU A 96 -18.57 8.68 -17.59
CA LEU A 96 -18.74 10.10 -17.90
C LEU A 96 -18.54 10.45 -19.39
N CYS A 97 -18.41 9.48 -20.29
CA CYS A 97 -18.39 9.68 -21.76
C CYS A 97 -19.67 10.36 -22.32
N PHE A 98 -20.53 10.94 -21.47
CA PHE A 98 -21.57 11.88 -21.85
C PHE A 98 -21.17 13.36 -21.71
N ASP A 99 -20.23 13.75 -20.83
CA ASP A 99 -19.70 15.12 -20.80
C ASP A 99 -18.47 15.27 -19.86
N ARG A 100 -17.43 15.95 -20.37
CA ARG A 100 -16.32 16.65 -19.68
C ARG A 100 -14.95 15.98 -19.42
N LEU A 101 -13.95 16.79 -19.82
CA LEU A 101 -12.52 16.74 -19.54
C LEU A 101 -12.21 16.94 -18.04
N SER A 102 -11.23 16.21 -17.48
CA SER A 102 -10.39 16.81 -16.40
C SER A 102 -9.10 16.07 -16.00
N THR A 103 -8.89 14.78 -16.27
CA THR A 103 -7.64 14.11 -15.84
C THR A 103 -7.24 13.02 -16.83
N ASN A 104 -6.07 13.14 -17.45
CA ASN A 104 -5.58 12.12 -18.38
C ASN A 104 -5.12 10.90 -17.57
N PRO A 105 -5.81 9.73 -17.61
CA PRO A 105 -5.48 8.57 -16.79
C PRO A 105 -4.04 8.08 -17.02
N THR A 106 -3.53 8.37 -18.22
CA THR A 106 -2.15 8.14 -18.63
C THR A 106 -1.12 8.78 -17.68
N SER A 107 -1.45 9.91 -17.04
CA SER A 107 -0.54 10.60 -16.11
C SER A 107 -0.38 9.86 -14.78
N HIS A 108 -1.47 9.36 -14.19
CA HIS A 108 -1.41 8.56 -12.95
C HIS A 108 -0.72 7.22 -13.19
N HIS A 109 -0.94 6.60 -14.36
CA HIS A 109 -0.27 5.37 -14.74
C HIS A 109 1.25 5.56 -14.88
N GLN A 110 1.70 6.62 -15.54
CA GLN A 110 3.12 6.94 -15.65
C GLN A 110 3.77 7.19 -14.28
N ASN A 111 3.06 7.89 -13.39
CA ASN A 111 3.51 8.08 -12.02
C ASN A 111 3.61 6.75 -11.27
N ALA A 112 2.65 5.84 -11.46
CA ALA A 112 2.70 4.50 -10.88
C ALA A 112 3.96 3.73 -11.29
N ILE A 113 4.29 3.70 -12.59
CA ILE A 113 5.51 3.08 -13.11
C ILE A 113 6.78 3.76 -12.55
N ARG A 114 6.78 5.08 -12.43
CA ARG A 114 7.91 5.85 -11.89
C ARG A 114 8.19 5.45 -10.44
N GLU A 115 7.16 5.44 -9.60
CA GLU A 115 7.29 5.11 -8.18
C GLU A 115 7.64 3.62 -7.97
N TYR A 116 7.09 2.74 -8.80
CA TYR A 116 7.47 1.32 -8.85
C TYR A 116 8.96 1.12 -9.16
N THR A 117 9.47 1.79 -10.20
CA THR A 117 10.87 1.70 -10.61
C THR A 117 11.81 2.26 -9.52
N LYS A 118 11.41 3.36 -8.87
CA LYS A 118 12.15 3.91 -7.72
C LYS A 118 12.21 2.91 -6.57
N ALA A 119 11.10 2.24 -6.23
CA ALA A 119 11.06 1.25 -5.15
C ALA A 119 12.07 0.11 -5.37
N ILE A 120 12.13 -0.44 -6.59
CA ILE A 120 13.09 -1.49 -6.96
C ILE A 120 14.52 -0.99 -6.84
N ARG A 121 14.79 0.22 -7.36
CA ARG A 121 16.13 0.79 -7.35
C ARG A 121 16.63 0.99 -5.92
N ILE A 122 15.82 1.62 -5.08
CA ILE A 122 16.16 1.86 -3.67
C ILE A 122 16.39 0.53 -2.95
N MET A 123 15.51 -0.46 -3.14
CA MET A 123 15.68 -1.79 -2.53
C MET A 123 17.00 -2.45 -2.94
N LYS A 124 17.41 -2.35 -4.21
CA LYS A 124 18.69 -2.89 -4.68
C LYS A 124 19.87 -2.17 -4.06
N GLU A 125 19.86 -0.85 -4.03
CA GLU A 125 20.89 -0.02 -3.41
C GLU A 125 21.02 -0.33 -1.91
N GLU A 126 19.88 -0.49 -1.20
CA GLU A 126 19.84 -0.90 0.19
C GLU A 126 20.52 -2.28 0.37
N VAL A 127 20.12 -3.28 -0.42
CA VAL A 127 20.65 -4.66 -0.34
C VAL A 127 22.16 -4.70 -0.59
N GLU A 128 22.65 -3.98 -1.60
CA GLU A 128 24.08 -3.89 -1.93
C GLU A 128 24.89 -3.22 -0.81
N ALA A 129 24.30 -2.24 -0.12
CA ALA A 129 24.90 -1.61 1.06
C ALA A 129 24.84 -2.48 2.33
N GLY A 130 24.23 -3.67 2.28
CA GLY A 130 24.06 -4.57 3.42
C GLY A 130 23.15 -4.01 4.52
N GLN A 131 22.31 -3.02 4.19
CA GLN A 131 21.50 -2.26 5.16
C GLN A 131 20.08 -2.80 5.45
N PRO A 132 19.34 -3.42 4.52
CA PRO A 132 17.96 -3.76 4.79
C PRO A 132 17.92 -5.05 5.61
N SER A 133 17.10 -5.01 6.67
CA SER A 133 16.69 -6.22 7.35
C SER A 133 15.96 -7.14 6.36
N LEU A 134 16.04 -8.47 6.56
CA LEU A 134 15.27 -9.44 5.76
C LEU A 134 13.77 -9.08 5.73
N ARG A 135 13.24 -8.57 6.85
CA ARG A 135 11.85 -8.09 6.96
C ARG A 135 11.57 -6.96 5.97
N THR A 136 12.45 -5.97 5.87
CA THR A 136 12.32 -4.86 4.92
C THR A 136 12.25 -5.37 3.49
N THR A 137 13.21 -6.21 3.10
CA THR A 137 13.26 -6.78 1.75
C THR A 137 12.01 -7.59 1.42
N LEU A 138 11.55 -8.44 2.34
CA LEU A 138 10.33 -9.23 2.13
C LEU A 138 9.08 -8.35 1.98
N LEU A 139 8.94 -7.31 2.80
CA LEU A 139 7.82 -6.38 2.70
C LEU A 139 7.85 -5.59 1.39
N THR A 140 9.01 -5.09 0.97
CA THR A 140 9.15 -4.39 -0.31
C THR A 140 8.84 -5.33 -1.48
N CYS A 141 9.39 -6.54 -1.50
CA CYS A 141 9.11 -7.55 -2.52
C CYS A 141 7.61 -7.89 -2.58
N LEU A 142 6.95 -8.04 -1.42
CA LEU A 142 5.52 -8.31 -1.36
C LEU A 142 4.70 -7.18 -2.00
N MET A 143 5.02 -5.92 -1.70
CA MET A 143 4.33 -4.78 -2.32
C MET A 143 4.60 -4.67 -3.83
N ILE A 144 5.82 -4.96 -4.27
CA ILE A 144 6.17 -5.05 -5.71
C ILE A 144 5.33 -6.13 -6.40
N VAL A 145 5.22 -7.33 -5.83
CA VAL A 145 4.39 -8.41 -6.39
C VAL A 145 2.92 -8.03 -6.44
N CYS A 146 2.39 -7.37 -5.39
CA CYS A 146 1.04 -6.81 -5.44
C CYS A 146 0.91 -5.84 -6.61
N PHE A 147 1.84 -4.88 -6.76
CA PHE A 147 1.83 -3.95 -7.88
C PHE A 147 1.81 -4.68 -9.24
N GLU A 148 2.65 -5.70 -9.45
CA GLU A 148 2.66 -6.47 -10.70
C GLU A 148 1.33 -7.20 -10.96
N TYR A 149 0.72 -7.76 -9.92
CA TYR A 149 -0.58 -8.42 -9.99
C TYR A 149 -1.72 -7.45 -10.34
N PHE A 150 -1.75 -6.25 -9.74
CA PHE A 150 -2.73 -5.19 -10.05
C PHE A 150 -2.45 -4.55 -11.42
N HIS A 151 -1.17 -4.36 -11.76
CA HIS A 151 -0.75 -3.74 -13.01
C HIS A 151 -1.14 -4.61 -14.19
N GLY A 152 -1.27 -5.92 -13.97
CA GLY A 152 -2.28 -6.70 -14.65
C GLY A 152 -2.20 -6.50 -16.15
N ASN A 153 -1.05 -6.82 -16.74
CA ASN A 153 -0.98 -7.02 -18.18
C ASN A 153 -1.71 -8.32 -18.54
N TYR A 154 -2.95 -8.49 -18.06
CA TYR A 154 -3.84 -9.63 -18.26
C TYR A 154 -4.08 -9.87 -19.73
N ARG A 155 -4.03 -8.83 -20.58
CA ARG A 155 -4.08 -8.98 -22.04
C ARG A 155 -2.81 -9.62 -22.64
N LEU A 156 -1.65 -9.41 -22.02
CA LEU A 156 -0.37 -10.01 -22.41
C LEU A 156 -0.24 -11.44 -21.83
N ALA A 157 -0.70 -11.66 -20.59
CA ALA A 157 -0.79 -12.98 -19.98
C ALA A 157 -1.80 -13.89 -20.73
N ASP A 158 -2.98 -13.36 -21.07
CA ASP A 158 -3.99 -14.05 -21.87
C ASP A 158 -3.50 -14.30 -23.32
N ALA A 159 -2.79 -13.36 -23.93
CA ALA A 159 -2.14 -13.56 -25.23
C ALA A 159 -1.01 -14.61 -25.18
N GLN A 160 -0.21 -14.66 -24.10
CA GLN A 160 0.83 -15.68 -23.92
C GLN A 160 0.24 -17.07 -23.69
N ILE A 161 -0.87 -17.19 -22.94
CA ILE A 161 -1.57 -18.46 -22.74
C ILE A 161 -2.20 -18.95 -24.06
N HIS A 162 -2.88 -18.07 -24.81
CA HIS A 162 -3.45 -18.43 -26.12
C HIS A 162 -2.38 -18.84 -27.14
N ASN A 163 -1.24 -18.14 -27.19
CA ASN A 163 -0.14 -18.51 -28.08
C ASN A 163 0.51 -19.85 -27.69
N ALA A 164 0.62 -20.16 -26.40
CA ALA A 164 1.16 -21.44 -25.93
C ALA A 164 0.25 -22.63 -26.29
N ILE A 165 -1.07 -22.44 -26.25
CA ILE A 165 -2.06 -23.47 -26.65
C ILE A 165 -2.03 -23.71 -28.17
N ALA A 166 -1.83 -22.67 -28.98
CA ALA A 166 -1.75 -22.81 -30.44
C ALA A 166 -0.48 -23.53 -30.94
N LEU A 167 0.50 -23.76 -30.07
CA LEU A 167 1.77 -24.43 -30.35
C LEU A 167 1.76 -25.93 -30.04
N ILE A 168 0.72 -26.44 -29.36
CA ILE A 168 0.46 -27.86 -29.11
C ILE A 168 -0.47 -28.38 -30.19
#